data_AF-A0A940IR81-F1
#
_entry.id   AF-A0A940IR81-F1
#
_cell.length_a   1.000
_cell.length_b   1.000
_cell.length_c   1.000
_cell.angle_alpha   90.00
_cell.angle_beta   90.00
_cell.angle_gamma   90.00
#
_symmetry.space_group_name_H-M   'P 1'
#
loop_
_entity.id
_entity.type
_entity.pdbx_description
1 polymer ?
#
loop_
_entity_poly.entity_id
_entity_poly.type
_entity_poly.pdbx_seq_one_letter_code
_entity_poly.pdbx_strand_id
1 'polypeptide(L)'
;MAGKQLEFDQRVQRLNKKHSKLSKGYRATMRKDGLVVMKPQRVRSAVPAKVLLFTLLAVFAFKAFLLSSLGPSGYQYRIDSLKEGTQVEQAGAWIMQIDPVSQFLSVQLNKVLY
;
A
#
# COMPACT_ATOMS: atom_id res chain seq x y z
N MET A 1 -16.10 -50.50 2.43
CA MET A 1 -16.97 -49.41 2.94
C MET A 1 -16.20 -48.11 3.21
N ALA A 2 -15.02 -48.15 3.86
CA ALA A 2 -14.21 -46.96 4.18
C ALA A 2 -13.81 -46.07 2.98
N GLY A 3 -13.44 -46.67 1.83
CA GLY A 3 -13.03 -45.90 0.64
C GLY A 3 -14.10 -44.97 0.07
N LYS A 4 -15.38 -45.36 0.12
CA LYS A 4 -16.50 -44.53 -0.36
C LYS A 4 -16.78 -43.35 0.57
N GLN A 5 -16.60 -43.53 1.89
CA GLN A 5 -16.73 -42.46 2.88
C GLN A 5 -15.63 -41.41 2.68
N LEU A 6 -14.38 -41.85 2.49
CA LEU A 6 -13.26 -40.96 2.20
C LEU A 6 -13.48 -40.13 0.92
N GLU A 7 -13.99 -40.74 -0.15
CA GLU A 7 -14.30 -40.02 -1.40
C GLU A 7 -15.39 -38.95 -1.20
N PHE A 8 -16.42 -39.28 -0.42
CA PHE A 8 -17.49 -38.35 -0.08
C PHE A 8 -16.95 -37.16 0.72
N ASP A 9 -16.15 -37.41 1.76
CA ASP A 9 -15.58 -36.36 2.61
C ASP A 9 -14.69 -35.40 1.79
N GLN A 10 -13.89 -35.94 0.86
CA GLN A 10 -13.09 -35.12 -0.05
C GLN A 10 -13.95 -34.23 -0.96
N ARG A 11 -15.13 -34.69 -1.38
CA ARG A 11 -16.08 -33.88 -2.16
C ARG A 11 -16.69 -32.77 -1.30
N VAL A 12 -17.11 -33.08 -0.08
CA VAL A 12 -17.64 -32.09 0.88
C VAL A 12 -16.60 -31.00 1.17
N GLN A 13 -15.35 -31.38 1.42
CA GLN A 13 -14.26 -30.42 1.63
C GLN A 13 -14.03 -29.52 0.42
N ARG A 14 -14.05 -30.07 -0.79
CA ARG A 14 -13.93 -29.29 -2.03
C ARG A 14 -15.08 -28.30 -2.19
N LEU A 15 -16.30 -28.70 -1.84
CA LEU A 15 -17.48 -27.84 -1.89
C LEU A 15 -17.40 -26.70 -0.88
N ASN A 16 -17.04 -26.99 0.38
CA ASN A 16 -16.87 -26.00 1.43
C ASN A 16 -15.76 -24.98 1.06
N LYS A 17 -14.64 -25.47 0.53
CA LYS A 17 -13.55 -24.60 0.04
C LYS A 17 -14.00 -23.70 -1.12
N LYS A 18 -14.83 -24.21 -2.04
CA LYS A 18 -15.41 -23.41 -3.13
C LYS A 18 -16.36 -22.34 -2.59
N HIS A 19 -17.24 -22.71 -1.66
CA HIS A 19 -18.21 -21.80 -1.05
C HIS A 19 -17.52 -20.67 -0.28
N SER A 20 -16.51 -21.00 0.55
CA SER A 20 -15.69 -20.01 1.27
C SER A 20 -14.92 -19.06 0.35
N LYS A 21 -14.51 -19.51 -0.85
CA LYS A 21 -13.88 -18.63 -1.83
C LYS A 21 -14.88 -17.72 -2.53
N LEU A 22 -16.09 -18.22 -2.81
CA LEU A 22 -17.17 -17.43 -3.41
C LEU A 22 -17.64 -16.32 -2.47
N SER A 23 -17.71 -16.57 -1.15
CA SER A 23 -18.09 -15.54 -0.17
C SER A 23 -17.11 -14.37 -0.08
N LYS A 24 -15.85 -14.56 -0.49
CA LYS A 24 -14.81 -13.50 -0.54
C LYS A 24 -14.81 -12.69 -1.84
N GLY A 25 -15.71 -13.00 -2.77
CA GLY A 25 -15.80 -12.34 -4.07
C GLY A 25 -15.94 -13.33 -5.23
N TYR A 26 -16.78 -12.97 -6.18
CA TYR A 26 -17.06 -13.78 -7.36
C TYR A 26 -17.25 -12.92 -8.60
N ARG A 27 -17.03 -13.51 -9.77
CA ARG A 27 -17.42 -12.96 -11.07
C ARG A 27 -18.33 -13.94 -11.78
N ALA A 28 -19.45 -13.44 -12.30
CA ALA A 28 -20.31 -14.21 -13.19
C ALA A 28 -19.59 -14.40 -14.53
N THR A 29 -19.46 -15.65 -14.98
CA THR A 29 -18.92 -15.97 -16.30
C THR A 29 -19.89 -16.88 -17.03
N MET A 30 -20.19 -16.57 -18.29
CA MET A 30 -20.98 -17.45 -19.14
C MET A 30 -20.10 -18.61 -19.61
N ARG A 31 -20.59 -19.84 -19.44
CA ARG A 31 -19.95 -21.04 -19.95
C ARG A 31 -20.43 -21.28 -21.40
N LYS A 32 -19.70 -22.12 -22.14
CA LYS A 32 -20.00 -22.45 -23.55
C LYS A 32 -21.40 -23.05 -23.77
N ASP A 33 -22.02 -23.58 -22.73
CA ASP A 33 -23.38 -24.14 -22.72
C ASP A 33 -24.47 -23.07 -22.49
N GLY A 34 -24.10 -21.78 -22.36
CA GLY A 34 -25.03 -20.69 -22.09
C GLY A 34 -25.35 -20.49 -20.60
N LEU A 35 -24.84 -21.34 -19.70
CA LEU A 35 -25.10 -21.20 -18.27
C LEU A 35 -24.18 -20.17 -17.62
N VAL A 36 -24.77 -19.30 -16.80
CA VAL A 36 -24.02 -18.34 -15.97
C VAL A 36 -23.51 -19.07 -14.73
N VAL A 37 -22.18 -19.12 -14.58
CA VAL A 37 -21.54 -19.76 -13.42
C VAL A 37 -20.74 -18.72 -12.64
N MET A 38 -20.91 -18.71 -11.32
CA MET A 38 -20.10 -17.92 -10.41
C MET A 38 -18.73 -18.56 -10.22
N LYS A 39 -17.68 -17.85 -10.61
CA LYS A 39 -16.30 -18.24 -10.35
C LYS A 39 -15.73 -17.39 -9.22
N PRO A 40 -15.05 -18.00 -8.22
CA PRO A 40 -14.41 -17.23 -7.17
C PRO A 40 -13.33 -16.36 -7.78
N GLN A 41 -13.41 -15.06 -7.53
CA GLN A 41 -12.43 -14.09 -7.98
C GLN A 41 -11.73 -13.55 -6.75
N ARG A 42 -10.41 -13.79 -6.63
CA ARG A 42 -9.62 -13.13 -5.60
C ARG A 42 -9.63 -11.63 -5.88
N VAL A 43 -10.25 -10.86 -5.00
CA VAL A 43 -9.99 -9.42 -4.90
C VAL A 43 -8.52 -9.29 -4.52
N ARG A 44 -7.67 -8.84 -5.46
CA ARG A 44 -6.33 -8.36 -5.10
C ARG A 44 -6.52 -7.09 -4.29
N SER A 45 -5.65 -6.83 -3.31
CA SER A 45 -5.65 -5.56 -2.59
C SER A 45 -5.76 -4.41 -3.59
N ALA A 46 -6.69 -3.49 -3.34
CA ALA A 46 -6.95 -2.37 -4.24
C ALA A 46 -5.73 -1.45 -4.39
N VAL A 47 -4.84 -1.45 -3.39
CA VAL A 47 -3.61 -0.67 -3.42
C VAL A 47 -2.47 -1.53 -3.96
N PRO A 48 -1.95 -1.24 -5.17
CA PRO A 48 -0.79 -1.94 -5.68
C PRO A 48 0.43 -1.58 -4.85
N ALA A 49 1.28 -2.56 -4.50
CA ALA A 49 2.54 -2.30 -3.80
C ALA A 49 3.43 -1.26 -4.52
N LYS A 50 3.31 -1.18 -5.85
CA LYS A 50 3.98 -0.15 -6.67
C LYS A 50 3.55 1.26 -6.28
N VAL A 51 2.26 1.49 -6.02
CA VAL A 51 1.75 2.82 -5.64
C VAL A 51 2.32 3.23 -4.28
N LEU A 52 2.30 2.32 -3.29
CA LEU A 52 2.90 2.57 -1.98
C LEU A 52 4.40 2.90 -2.09
N LEU A 53 5.12 2.18 -2.93
CA LEU A 53 6.54 2.45 -3.17
C LEU A 53 6.76 3.86 -3.77
N PHE A 54 5.99 4.23 -4.81
CA PHE A 54 6.11 5.55 -5.42
C PHE A 54 5.72 6.68 -4.46
N THR A 55 4.69 6.49 -3.64
CA THR A 55 4.32 7.46 -2.61
C THR A 55 5.45 7.64 -1.59
N LEU A 56 6.05 6.55 -1.13
CA LEU A 56 7.17 6.61 -0.19
C LEU A 56 8.37 7.33 -0.81
N LEU A 57 8.74 7.01 -2.05
CA LEU A 57 9.80 7.71 -2.77
C LEU A 57 9.51 9.21 -2.95
N ALA A 58 8.27 9.57 -3.29
CA ALA A 58 7.86 10.96 -3.44
C ALA A 58 7.97 11.76 -2.14
N VAL A 59 7.62 11.15 -0.99
CA VAL A 59 7.79 11.78 0.33
C VAL A 59 9.26 12.07 0.62
N PHE A 60 10.15 11.10 0.43
CA PHE A 60 11.58 11.31 0.64
C PHE A 60 12.17 12.34 -0.33
N ALA A 61 11.78 12.29 -1.61
CA ALA A 61 12.21 13.28 -2.60
C ALA A 61 11.76 14.69 -2.22
N PHE A 62 10.52 14.86 -1.75
CA PHE A 62 10.01 16.14 -1.30
C PHE A 62 10.76 16.67 -0.07
N LYS A 63 10.99 15.83 0.94
CA LYS A 63 11.77 16.20 2.13
C LYS A 63 13.19 16.62 1.75
N ALA A 64 13.85 15.84 0.91
CA ALA A 64 15.21 16.13 0.45
C ALA A 64 15.28 17.43 -0.36
N PHE A 65 14.29 17.68 -1.22
CA PHE A 65 14.17 18.93 -1.99
C PHE A 65 13.99 20.15 -1.08
N LEU A 66 13.09 20.08 -0.10
CA LEU A 66 12.90 21.16 0.87
C LEU A 66 14.16 21.40 1.71
N LEU A 67 14.83 20.34 2.16
CA LEU A 67 16.05 20.45 2.93
C LEU A 67 17.22 21.02 2.11
N SER A 68 17.31 20.66 0.83
CA SER A 68 18.29 21.18 -0.14
C SER A 68 18.05 22.67 -0.42
N SER A 69 16.80 23.07 -0.68
CA SER A 69 16.45 24.43 -1.06
C SER A 69 16.42 25.44 0.10
N LEU A 70 15.96 25.02 1.28
CA LEU A 70 15.83 25.90 2.46
C LEU A 70 17.08 25.84 3.37
N GLY A 71 17.90 24.81 3.20
CA GLY A 71 18.94 24.44 4.16
C GLY A 71 18.39 23.89 5.48
N PRO A 72 19.25 23.35 6.36
CA PRO A 72 18.83 22.71 7.60
C PRO A 72 18.08 23.64 8.56
N SER A 73 18.54 24.88 8.73
CA SER A 73 17.92 25.85 9.65
C SER A 73 16.55 26.32 9.16
N GLY A 74 16.44 26.68 7.88
CA GLY A 74 15.18 27.11 7.28
C GLY A 74 14.14 26.00 7.26
N TYR A 75 14.55 24.75 7.00
CA TYR A 75 13.67 23.60 7.07
C TYR A 75 13.19 23.33 8.50
N GLN A 76 14.09 23.38 9.49
CA GLN A 76 13.74 23.19 10.89
C GLN A 76 12.73 24.23 11.39
N TYR A 77 12.90 25.50 11.00
CA TYR A 77 11.95 26.56 11.31
C TYR A 77 10.53 26.23 10.82
N ARG A 78 10.38 25.67 9.60
CA ARG A 78 9.07 25.26 9.06
C ARG A 78 8.44 24.13 9.86
N ILE A 79 9.24 23.16 10.31
CA ILE A 79 8.76 22.07 11.17
C ILE A 79 8.26 22.65 12.50
N ASP A 80 8.99 23.59 13.08
CA ASP A 80 8.62 24.18 14.36
C ASP A 80 7.33 25.02 14.22
N SER A 81 7.16 25.76 13.12
CA SER A 81 5.87 26.40 12.82
C SER A 81 4.71 25.40 12.69
N LEU A 82 4.93 24.22 12.12
CA LEU A 82 3.89 23.17 12.02
C LEU A 82 3.54 22.57 13.39
N LYS A 83 4.50 22.51 14.33
CA LYS A 83 4.24 22.01 15.70
C LYS A 83 3.34 22.96 16.50
N GLU A 84 3.37 24.25 16.20
CA GLU A 84 2.53 25.25 16.86
C GLU A 84 1.10 25.30 16.31
N GLY A 85 0.85 24.59 15.20
CA GLY A 85 -0.44 24.56 14.51
C GLY A 85 -1.47 23.59 15.08
N THR A 86 -2.47 23.28 14.26
CA THR A 86 -3.55 22.32 14.51
C THR A 86 -3.01 20.89 14.67
N GLN A 87 -3.85 19.97 15.18
CA GLN A 87 -3.47 18.56 15.36
C GLN A 87 -3.00 17.89 14.05
N VAL A 88 -3.56 18.30 12.91
CA VAL A 88 -3.16 17.80 11.58
C VAL A 88 -1.77 18.32 11.20
N GLU A 89 -1.49 19.59 11.47
CA GLU A 89 -0.17 20.20 11.21
C GLU A 89 0.91 19.60 12.11
N GLN A 90 0.59 19.34 13.39
CA GLN A 90 1.48 18.65 14.32
C GLN A 90 1.83 17.24 13.86
N ALA A 91 0.86 16.49 13.34
CA ALA A 91 1.10 15.17 12.74
C ALA A 91 2.01 15.29 11.50
N GLY A 92 1.79 16.31 10.66
CA GLY A 92 2.68 16.64 9.56
C GLY A 92 4.11 16.96 10.02
N ALA A 93 4.25 17.75 11.08
CA ALA A 93 5.54 18.11 11.66
C ALA A 93 6.32 16.88 12.13
N TRP A 94 5.62 15.91 12.73
CA TRP A 94 6.22 14.66 13.18
C TRP A 94 6.76 13.83 12.01
N ILE A 95 6.01 13.73 10.91
CA ILE A 95 6.45 13.03 9.68
C ILE A 95 7.62 13.76 9.00
N MET A 96 7.61 15.09 9.05
CA MET A 96 8.59 15.95 8.38
C MET A 96 9.93 16.08 9.12
N GLN A 97 10.10 15.46 10.30
CA GLN A 97 11.38 15.51 11.02
C GLN A 97 12.56 15.07 10.13
N ILE A 98 13.70 15.74 10.29
CA ILE A 98 14.89 15.45 9.49
C ILE A 98 15.40 14.04 9.84
N ASP A 99 15.38 13.14 8.86
CA ASP A 99 15.88 11.77 8.98
C ASP A 99 17.18 11.57 8.15
N PRO A 100 18.00 10.55 8.47
CA PRO A 100 19.28 10.32 7.77
C PRO A 100 19.15 10.11 6.26
N VAL A 101 18.03 9.52 5.80
CA VAL A 101 17.79 9.27 4.37
C VAL A 101 17.54 10.61 3.66
N SER A 102 16.68 11.44 4.23
CA SER A 102 16.38 12.78 3.71
C SER A 102 17.62 13.69 3.69
N GLN A 103 18.47 13.63 4.72
CA GLN A 103 19.76 14.35 4.75
C GLN A 103 20.72 13.86 3.66
N PHE A 104 20.87 12.54 3.51
CA PHE A 104 21.72 11.98 2.47
C PHE A 104 21.25 12.42 1.07
N LEU A 105 19.95 12.30 0.81
CA LEU A 105 19.35 12.68 -0.46
C LEU A 105 19.48 14.17 -0.73
N SER A 106 19.35 15.05 0.28
CA SER A 106 19.52 16.49 0.08
C SER A 106 20.96 16.85 -0.31
N VAL A 107 21.96 16.16 0.25
CA VAL A 107 23.37 16.34 -0.14
C VAL A 107 23.60 15.94 -1.60
N GLN A 108 23.00 14.83 -2.06
CA GLN A 108 23.11 14.43 -3.46
C GLN A 108 22.38 15.39 -4.40
N LEU A 109 21.19 15.87 -4.00
CA LEU A 109 20.45 16.87 -4.78
C LEU A 109 21.22 18.18 -4.91
N ASN A 110 21.86 18.65 -3.83
CA ASN A 110 22.68 19.86 -3.87
C ASN A 110 23.79 19.77 -4.91
N LYS A 111 24.45 18.61 -5.06
CA LYS A 111 25.52 18.40 -6.06
C LYS A 111 25.04 18.42 -7.51
N VAL A 112 23.74 18.18 -7.73
CA VAL A 112 23.15 18.14 -9.08
C VAL A 112 22.59 19.52 -9.45
N LEU A 113 22.04 20.23 -8.47
CA LEU A 113 21.40 21.53 -8.67
C LEU A 113 22.38 22.71 -8.66
N TYR A 114 23.52 22.57 -7.97
CA TYR A 114 24.56 23.59 -7.80
C TYR A 114 25.94 22.99 -8.09
#